data_AF-A0A957PHS6-F1
#
_entry.id   AF-A0A957PHS6-F1
#
_cell.length_a   1.000
_cell.length_b   1.000
_cell.length_c   1.000
_cell.angle_alpha   90.00
_cell.angle_beta   90.00
_cell.angle_gamma   90.00
#
_symmetry.space_group_name_H-M   'P 1'
#
loop_
_entity.id
_entity.type
_entity.pdbx_description
1 polymer ?
#
loop_
_entity_poly.entity_id
_entity_poly.type
_entity_poly.pdbx_seq_one_letter_code
_entity_poly.pdbx_strand_id
1 'polypeptide(L)'
;MSYRTGKQDMTTAVFENAVGALGNGRTFRSQGYRVPFSERRALLITMDSLLILISLWCAFILWGRADTGAVELWNYHMIERWYWAPLLFGGWWVLSWLNDLYDVPSAHDKALSVVRVGTVSMVGLCIYLCAFFLSPDTLPRIFFLNFLILASFVTIVWRFGYAEL
;
A
#
# COMPACT_ATOMS: atom_id res chain seq x y z
N MET A 1 -5.26 6.64 -81.15
CA MET A 1 -3.99 6.29 -80.50
C MET A 1 -3.99 6.89 -79.09
N SER A 2 -4.48 6.17 -78.07
CA SER A 2 -4.19 6.48 -76.65
C SER A 2 -4.67 5.33 -75.75
N TYR A 3 -3.87 4.27 -75.65
CA TYR A 3 -4.04 3.13 -74.75
C TYR A 3 -2.82 3.07 -73.82
N ARG A 4 -2.52 4.15 -73.07
CA ARG A 4 -1.29 4.23 -72.28
C ARG A 4 -1.41 5.07 -71.01
N THR A 5 -2.53 4.98 -70.30
CA THR A 5 -2.77 5.79 -69.09
C THR A 5 -3.33 5.01 -67.90
N GLY A 6 -3.20 3.67 -67.90
CA GLY A 6 -3.72 2.83 -66.81
C GLY A 6 -2.66 2.10 -65.97
N LYS A 7 -1.40 2.07 -66.41
CA LYS A 7 -0.36 1.24 -65.78
C LYS A 7 0.60 2.01 -64.87
N GLN A 8 0.71 3.33 -65.06
CA GLN A 8 1.59 4.18 -64.24
C GLN A 8 0.99 4.47 -62.86
N ASP A 9 -0.33 4.65 -62.78
CA ASP A 9 -1.03 4.91 -61.51
C ASP A 9 -1.02 3.70 -60.57
N MET A 10 -1.00 2.49 -61.15
CA MET A 10 -0.94 1.26 -60.35
C MET A 10 0.45 1.05 -59.72
N THR A 11 1.53 1.45 -60.40
CA THR A 11 2.89 1.29 -59.88
C THR A 11 3.21 2.28 -58.76
N THR A 12 2.69 3.51 -58.83
CA THR A 12 2.85 4.51 -57.76
C THR A 12 2.02 4.14 -56.53
N ALA A 13 0.78 3.67 -56.71
CA ALA A 13 -0.09 3.25 -55.61
C ALA A 13 0.45 2.02 -54.84
N VAL A 14 1.09 1.07 -55.55
CA VAL A 14 1.74 -0.09 -54.90
C VAL A 14 3.00 0.33 -54.14
N PHE A 15 3.77 1.28 -54.69
CA PHE A 15 4.98 1.77 -54.04
C PHE A 15 4.65 2.61 -52.78
N GLU A 16 3.63 3.47 -52.82
CA GLU A 16 3.15 4.20 -51.63
C GLU A 16 2.62 3.27 -50.54
N ASN A 17 1.86 2.22 -50.91
CA ASN A 17 1.40 1.23 -49.93
C ASN A 17 2.56 0.39 -49.35
N ALA A 18 3.56 0.03 -50.16
CA ALA A 18 4.74 -0.70 -49.70
C ALA A 18 5.63 0.16 -48.78
N VAL A 19 5.81 1.44 -49.10
CA VAL A 19 6.55 2.40 -48.25
C VAL A 19 5.77 2.72 -46.98
N GLY A 20 4.44 2.85 -47.05
CA GLY A 20 3.57 2.98 -45.88
C GLY A 20 3.60 1.74 -44.97
N ALA A 21 3.71 0.54 -45.54
CA ALA A 21 3.83 -0.70 -44.80
C ALA A 21 5.20 -0.87 -44.11
N LEU A 22 6.28 -0.32 -44.68
CA LEU A 22 7.62 -0.34 -44.10
C LEU A 22 7.86 0.78 -43.06
N GLY A 23 7.14 1.91 -43.17
CA GLY A 23 7.15 2.98 -42.17
C GLY A 23 6.37 2.64 -40.90
N ASN A 24 5.52 1.62 -40.94
CA ASN A 24 4.80 1.11 -39.79
C ASN A 24 5.71 0.15 -39.00
N GLY A 25 6.81 0.70 -38.51
CA GLY A 25 7.66 0.07 -37.51
C GLY A 25 6.77 -0.32 -36.34
N ARG A 26 6.35 -1.59 -36.34
CA ARG A 26 5.66 -2.23 -35.23
C ARG A 26 6.60 -2.12 -34.05
N THR A 27 6.45 -1.04 -33.30
CA THR A 27 6.97 -0.90 -31.97
C THR A 27 6.32 -2.03 -31.21
N PHE A 28 7.04 -3.15 -31.09
CA PHE A 28 6.78 -4.13 -30.06
C PHE A 28 7.02 -3.37 -28.75
N ARG A 29 6.02 -2.57 -28.33
CA ARG A 29 5.87 -2.18 -26.95
C ARG A 29 5.87 -3.52 -26.23
N SER A 30 6.96 -3.79 -25.54
CA SER A 30 7.01 -4.80 -24.51
C SER A 30 5.75 -4.58 -23.68
N GLN A 31 4.77 -5.46 -23.86
CA GLN A 31 3.67 -5.60 -22.93
C GLN A 31 4.32 -6.11 -21.65
N GLY A 32 4.89 -5.18 -20.89
CA GLY A 32 5.26 -5.41 -19.51
C GLY A 32 4.01 -5.98 -18.86
N TYR A 33 4.14 -7.18 -18.34
CA TYR A 33 3.07 -7.96 -17.74
C TYR A 33 2.29 -7.06 -16.78
N ARG A 34 1.13 -6.55 -17.23
CA ARG A 34 0.25 -5.71 -16.42
C ARG A 34 -0.48 -6.65 -15.49
N VAL A 35 0.13 -6.90 -14.34
CA VAL A 35 -0.45 -7.64 -13.24
C VAL A 35 -1.90 -7.15 -13.02
N PRO A 36 -2.91 -8.04 -13.04
CA PRO A 36 -4.31 -7.67 -12.88
C PRO A 36 -4.52 -6.78 -11.65
N PHE A 37 -5.43 -5.80 -11.76
CA PHE A 37 -5.76 -4.83 -10.70
C PHE A 37 -6.10 -5.51 -9.36
N SER A 38 -6.68 -6.72 -9.40
CA SER A 38 -7.02 -7.54 -8.23
C SER A 38 -5.79 -8.13 -7.52
N GLU A 39 -4.75 -8.55 -8.24
CA GLU A 39 -3.54 -9.14 -7.67
C GLU A 39 -2.67 -8.08 -6.99
N ARG A 40 -2.59 -6.88 -7.58
CA ARG A 40 -1.93 -5.72 -6.96
C ARG A 40 -2.56 -5.34 -5.62
N ARG A 41 -3.90 -5.33 -5.56
CA ARG A 41 -4.65 -5.04 -4.34
C ARG A 41 -4.41 -6.10 -3.27
N ALA A 42 -4.43 -7.38 -3.63
CA ALA A 42 -4.17 -8.48 -2.71
C ALA A 42 -2.75 -8.41 -2.11
N LEU A 43 -1.75 -8.10 -2.94
CA LEU A 43 -0.37 -7.95 -2.47
C LEU A 43 -0.22 -6.77 -1.50
N LEU A 44 -0.87 -5.64 -1.80
CA LEU A 44 -0.92 -4.47 -0.92
C LEU A 44 -1.55 -4.80 0.44
N ILE A 45 -2.73 -5.45 0.45
CA ILE A 45 -3.41 -5.86 1.69
C ILE A 45 -2.55 -6.85 2.49
N THR A 46 -1.96 -7.82 1.81
CA THR A 46 -1.17 -8.88 2.46
C THR A 46 0.08 -8.31 3.11
N MET A 47 0.83 -7.46 2.40
CA MET A 47 2.02 -6.83 2.95
C MET A 47 1.66 -5.85 4.06
N ASP A 48 0.66 -5.00 3.88
CA ASP A 48 0.23 -4.07 4.93
C ASP A 48 -0.17 -4.83 6.21
N SER A 49 -0.89 -5.95 6.07
CA SER A 49 -1.24 -6.83 7.20
C SER A 49 0.00 -7.39 7.91
N LEU A 50 0.99 -7.85 7.15
CA LEU A 50 2.24 -8.39 7.70
C LEU A 50 3.04 -7.30 8.43
N LEU A 51 3.08 -6.10 7.85
CA LEU A 51 3.76 -4.94 8.44
C LEU A 51 3.09 -4.46 9.73
N ILE A 52 1.76 -4.44 9.80
CA ILE A 52 1.03 -4.12 11.04
C ILE A 52 1.33 -5.14 12.13
N LEU A 53 1.39 -6.44 11.78
CA LEU A 53 1.75 -7.49 12.73
C LEU A 53 3.18 -7.31 13.25
N ILE A 54 4.13 -6.97 12.37
CA ILE A 54 5.50 -6.65 12.77
C ILE A 54 5.52 -5.43 13.68
N SER A 55 4.81 -4.35 13.33
CA SER A 55 4.76 -3.14 14.16
C SER A 55 4.13 -3.39 15.53
N LEU A 56 3.10 -4.24 15.59
CA LEU A 56 2.50 -4.68 16.86
C LEU A 56 3.50 -5.45 17.71
N TRP A 57 4.23 -6.39 17.12
CA TRP A 57 5.23 -7.19 17.82
C TRP A 57 6.41 -6.34 18.31
N CYS A 58 6.90 -5.43 17.47
CA CYS A 58 7.93 -4.46 17.83
C CYS A 58 7.47 -3.51 18.94
N ALA A 59 6.19 -3.09 18.94
CA ALA A 59 5.64 -2.25 20.01
C ALA A 59 5.64 -2.98 21.36
N PHE A 60 5.35 -4.29 21.40
CA PHE A 60 5.46 -5.09 22.62
C PHE A 60 6.91 -5.20 23.12
N ILE A 61 7.87 -5.39 22.22
CA ILE A 61 9.30 -5.45 22.57
C ILE A 61 9.79 -4.11 23.11
N LEU A 62 9.42 -3.00 22.46
CA LEU A 62 9.79 -1.65 22.89
C LEU A 62 9.19 -1.29 24.25
N TRP A 63 7.93 -1.69 24.49
CA TRP A 63 7.28 -1.47 25.77
C TRP A 63 7.90 -2.32 26.88
N GLY A 64 8.17 -3.60 26.63
CA GLY A 64 8.88 -4.46 27.59
C GLY A 64 10.28 -3.93 27.92
N ARG A 65 11.00 -3.41 26.92
CA ARG A 65 12.28 -2.73 27.14
C ARG A 65 12.15 -1.48 28.01
N ALA A 66 11.10 -0.69 27.82
CA ALA A 66 10.88 0.52 28.62
C ALA A 66 10.60 0.21 30.10
N ASP A 67 10.08 -0.99 30.40
CA ASP A 67 9.73 -1.40 31.76
C ASP A 67 10.87 -2.20 32.44
N THR A 68 11.38 -3.24 31.77
CA THR A 68 12.42 -4.14 32.32
C THR A 68 13.85 -3.62 32.08
N GLY A 69 14.05 -2.70 31.13
CA GLY A 69 15.37 -2.22 30.70
C GLY A 69 16.12 -3.17 29.75
N ALA A 70 15.64 -4.39 29.56
CA ALA A 70 16.20 -5.41 28.67
C ALA A 70 15.31 -5.63 27.43
N VAL A 71 15.92 -6.05 26.32
CA VAL A 71 15.17 -6.43 25.11
C VAL A 71 14.78 -7.89 25.23
N GLU A 72 13.53 -8.15 25.59
CA GLU A 72 12.97 -9.49 25.69
C GLU A 72 11.92 -9.70 24.59
N LEU A 73 12.07 -10.81 23.86
CA LEU A 73 11.14 -11.21 22.80
C LEU A 73 9.80 -11.69 23.34
N TRP A 74 9.79 -12.20 24.58
CA TRP A 74 8.61 -12.76 25.22
C TRP A 74 8.50 -12.20 26.64
N ASN A 75 7.65 -11.18 26.80
CA ASN A 75 7.44 -10.50 28.07
C ASN A 75 6.14 -10.96 28.73
N TYR A 76 6.10 -10.99 30.06
CA TYR A 76 4.88 -11.21 30.85
C TYR A 76 3.75 -10.25 30.41
N HIS A 77 4.11 -9.00 30.16
CA HIS A 77 3.25 -7.94 29.63
C HIS A 77 2.55 -8.27 28.31
N MET A 78 3.22 -9.02 27.43
CA MET A 78 2.66 -9.45 26.16
C MET A 78 1.59 -10.52 26.37
N ILE A 79 1.81 -11.45 27.31
CA ILE A 79 0.87 -12.55 27.61
C ILE A 79 -0.39 -12.00 28.28
N GLU A 80 -0.23 -11.14 29.28
CA GLU A 80 -1.36 -10.59 30.05
C GLU A 80 -2.29 -9.73 29.17
N ARG A 81 -1.71 -8.96 28.24
CA ARG A 81 -2.45 -8.01 27.40
C ARG A 81 -2.61 -8.47 25.94
N TRP A 82 -2.33 -9.74 25.65
CA TRP A 82 -2.46 -10.32 24.30
C TRP A 82 -3.87 -10.15 23.73
N TYR A 83 -4.90 -10.14 24.57
CA TYR A 83 -6.29 -9.97 24.15
C TYR A 83 -6.57 -8.63 23.44
N TRP A 84 -5.71 -7.62 23.61
CA TRP A 84 -5.80 -6.36 22.86
C TRP A 84 -5.20 -6.42 21.45
N ALA A 85 -4.33 -7.41 21.17
CA ALA A 85 -3.71 -7.59 19.85
C ALA A 85 -4.75 -7.71 18.71
N PRO A 86 -5.79 -8.58 18.80
CA PRO A 86 -6.80 -8.64 17.76
C PRO A 86 -7.64 -7.37 17.65
N LEU A 87 -7.84 -6.61 18.75
CA LEU A 87 -8.55 -5.33 18.72
C LEU A 87 -7.74 -4.26 17.96
N LEU A 88 -6.42 -4.21 18.17
CA LEU A 88 -5.54 -3.27 17.48
C LEU A 88 -5.37 -3.63 16.01
N PHE A 89 -5.15 -4.91 15.71
CA PHE A 89 -5.04 -5.40 14.35
C PHE A 89 -6.35 -5.20 13.58
N GLY A 90 -7.48 -5.63 14.17
CA GLY A 90 -8.80 -5.45 13.60
C GLY A 90 -9.20 -3.98 13.48
N GLY A 91 -8.89 -3.17 14.48
CA GLY A 91 -9.13 -1.73 14.46
C GLY A 91 -8.38 -1.05 13.32
N TRP A 92 -7.09 -1.34 13.14
CA TRP A 92 -6.34 -0.82 12.00
C TRP A 92 -6.94 -1.25 10.66
N TRP A 93 -7.35 -2.52 10.54
CA TRP A 93 -8.02 -3.04 9.35
C TRP A 93 -9.33 -2.31 9.05
N VAL A 94 -10.18 -2.11 10.05
CA VAL A 94 -11.45 -1.40 9.92
C VAL A 94 -11.19 0.06 9.51
N LEU A 95 -10.26 0.76 10.15
CA LEU A 95 -9.95 2.15 9.80
C LEU A 95 -9.33 2.26 8.41
N SER A 96 -8.46 1.32 8.03
CA SER A 96 -7.84 1.29 6.69
C SER A 96 -8.88 1.00 5.60
N TRP A 97 -9.84 0.12 5.90
CA TRP A 97 -10.96 -0.13 5.01
C TRP A 97 -11.88 1.10 4.90
N LEU A 98 -12.19 1.76 6.01
CA LEU A 98 -13.06 2.94 6.07
C LEU A 98 -12.45 4.18 5.38
N ASN A 99 -11.12 4.29 5.39
CA ASN A 99 -10.40 5.42 4.79
C ASN A 99 -10.03 5.16 3.31
N ASP A 100 -10.70 4.19 2.67
CA ASP A 100 -10.45 3.79 1.28
C ASP A 100 -8.94 3.61 0.97
N LEU A 101 -8.16 3.14 1.94
CA LEU A 101 -6.71 2.99 1.79
C LEU A 101 -6.34 2.01 0.66
N TYR A 102 -7.32 1.20 0.24
CA TYR A 102 -7.23 0.18 -0.80
C TYR A 102 -7.87 0.58 -2.12
N ASP A 103 -8.33 1.83 -2.28
CA ASP A 103 -8.87 2.27 -3.56
C ASP A 103 -7.73 2.55 -4.56
N VAL A 104 -7.68 1.74 -5.61
CA VAL A 104 -6.53 1.58 -6.51
C VAL A 104 -6.24 2.80 -7.41
N PRO A 105 -7.20 3.67 -7.80
CA PRO A 105 -6.89 4.91 -8.52
C PRO A 105 -6.02 5.88 -7.70
N SER A 106 -6.08 5.79 -6.37
CA SER A 106 -5.38 6.68 -5.45
C SER A 106 -3.98 6.18 -5.07
N ALA A 107 -3.63 4.94 -5.38
CA ALA A 107 -2.34 4.34 -4.99
C ALA A 107 -1.13 4.98 -5.71
N HIS A 108 -1.39 5.74 -6.78
CA HIS A 108 -0.33 6.44 -7.52
C HIS A 108 0.07 7.77 -6.89
N ASP A 109 -0.77 8.33 -6.00
CA ASP A 109 -0.47 9.59 -5.31
C ASP A 109 0.15 9.31 -3.93
N LYS A 110 1.47 9.49 -3.86
CA LYS A 110 2.27 9.33 -2.64
C LYS A 110 1.80 10.28 -1.54
N ALA A 111 1.41 11.52 -1.88
CA ALA A 111 0.98 12.51 -0.90
C ALA A 111 -0.38 12.13 -0.30
N LEU A 112 -1.31 11.65 -1.14
CA LEU A 112 -2.63 11.26 -0.68
C LEU A 112 -2.57 10.01 0.22
N SER A 113 -1.66 9.08 -0.07
CA SER A 113 -1.40 7.93 0.81
C SER A 113 -0.93 8.34 2.21
N VAL A 114 0.01 9.30 2.31
CA VAL A 114 0.50 9.82 3.60
C VAL A 114 -0.62 10.49 4.39
N VAL A 115 -1.44 11.32 3.73
CA VAL A 115 -2.59 11.99 4.38
C VAL A 115 -3.60 10.97 4.91
N ARG A 116 -3.90 9.92 4.14
CA ARG A 116 -4.84 8.88 4.59
C ARG A 116 -4.29 8.08 5.76
N VAL A 117 -3.01 7.66 5.73
CA VAL A 117 -2.37 6.99 6.88
C VAL A 117 -2.40 7.91 8.10
N GLY A 118 -2.05 9.19 7.93
CA GLY A 118 -2.13 10.18 9.01
C GLY A 118 -3.53 10.32 9.58
N THR A 119 -4.56 10.32 8.73
CA THR A 119 -5.97 10.39 9.15
C THR A 119 -6.40 9.13 9.91
N VAL A 120 -6.04 7.93 9.44
CA VAL A 120 -6.26 6.67 10.16
C VAL A 120 -5.60 6.74 11.54
N SER A 121 -4.35 7.17 11.61
CA SER A 121 -3.61 7.24 12.86
C SER A 121 -4.22 8.26 13.83
N MET A 122 -4.66 9.42 13.34
CA MET A 122 -5.32 10.45 14.13
C MET A 122 -6.66 9.97 14.69
N VAL A 123 -7.49 9.33 13.86
CA VAL A 123 -8.78 8.77 14.29
C VAL A 123 -8.57 7.65 15.30
N GLY A 124 -7.61 6.75 15.05
CA GLY A 124 -7.24 5.68 15.98
C GLY A 124 -6.77 6.22 17.33
N LEU A 125 -5.99 7.31 17.32
CA LEU A 125 -5.57 8.02 18.54
C LEU A 125 -6.77 8.62 19.29
N CYS A 126 -7.70 9.29 18.60
CA CYS A 126 -8.91 9.81 19.22
C CYS A 126 -9.76 8.71 19.87
N ILE A 127 -9.96 7.58 19.18
CA ILE A 127 -10.69 6.42 19.71
C ILE A 127 -9.99 5.87 20.96
N TYR A 128 -8.67 5.71 20.92
CA TYR A 128 -7.88 5.26 22.07
C TYR A 128 -7.99 6.23 23.24
N LEU A 129 -7.92 7.55 23.00
CA LEU A 129 -8.08 8.55 24.06
C LEU A 129 -9.47 8.48 24.70
N CYS A 130 -10.54 8.34 23.91
CA CYS A 130 -11.88 8.12 24.44
C CYS A 130 -11.92 6.85 25.32
N ALA A 131 -11.38 5.73 24.84
CA ALA A 131 -11.33 4.49 25.63
C ALA A 131 -10.53 4.67 26.93
N PHE A 132 -9.41 5.41 26.87
CA PHE A 132 -8.56 5.72 28.02
C PHE A 132 -9.30 6.54 29.09
N PHE A 133 -10.13 7.50 28.70
CA PHE A 133 -10.94 8.26 29.65
C PHE A 133 -12.11 7.47 30.23
N LEU A 134 -12.63 6.49 29.49
CA LEU A 134 -13.77 5.68 29.91
C LEU A 134 -13.38 4.50 30.81
N SER A 135 -12.17 3.96 30.68
CA SER A 135 -11.73 2.79 31.45
C SER A 135 -10.32 2.98 32.05
N PRO A 136 -10.15 2.80 33.38
CA PRO A 136 -8.85 2.85 34.04
C PRO A 136 -7.90 1.72 33.59
N ASP A 137 -8.45 0.61 33.08
CA ASP A 137 -7.72 -0.61 32.76
C ASP A 137 -7.34 -0.70 31.28
N THR A 138 -7.06 0.45 30.67
CA THR A 138 -6.68 0.54 29.26
C THR A 138 -5.21 0.22 29.02
N LEU A 139 -4.89 -0.05 27.75
CA LEU A 139 -3.51 -0.25 27.32
C LEU A 139 -2.63 0.95 27.68
N PRO A 140 -1.34 0.75 28.01
CA PRO A 140 -0.46 1.85 28.36
C PRO A 140 -0.30 2.82 27.19
N ARG A 141 -0.29 4.13 27.48
CA ARG A 141 -0.19 5.18 26.46
C ARG A 141 1.07 5.05 25.61
N ILE A 142 2.19 4.72 26.25
CA ILE A 142 3.48 4.56 25.59
C ILE A 142 3.43 3.39 24.61
N PHE A 143 2.77 2.29 24.97
CA PHE A 143 2.59 1.14 24.07
C PHE A 143 1.81 1.55 22.81
N PHE A 144 0.63 2.17 22.99
CA PHE A 144 -0.22 2.56 21.86
C PHE A 144 0.47 3.57 20.93
N LEU A 145 1.20 4.54 21.50
CA LEU A 145 1.96 5.52 20.71
C LEU A 145 3.10 4.87 19.92
N ASN A 146 3.87 3.97 20.53
CA ASN A 146 4.92 3.22 19.82
C ASN A 146 4.32 2.41 18.66
N PHE A 147 3.23 1.67 18.92
CA PHE A 147 2.50 0.95 17.88
C PHE A 147 2.07 1.87 16.74
N LEU A 148 1.41 2.99 17.04
CA LEU A 148 0.89 3.93 16.06
C LEU A 148 2.00 4.53 15.19
N ILE A 149 3.12 4.92 15.81
CA ILE A 149 4.28 5.48 15.11
C ILE A 149 4.91 4.42 14.20
N LEU A 150 5.17 3.21 14.72
CA LEU A 150 5.77 2.14 13.92
C LEU A 150 4.86 1.72 12.76
N ALA A 151 3.57 1.52 13.01
CA ALA A 151 2.59 1.16 11.98
C ALA A 151 2.54 2.23 10.89
N SER A 152 2.39 3.51 11.27
CA SER A 152 2.38 4.62 10.32
C SER A 152 3.66 4.69 9.50
N PHE A 153 4.82 4.62 10.17
CA PHE A 153 6.13 4.73 9.51
C PHE A 153 6.34 3.60 8.50
N VAL A 154 6.11 2.35 8.93
CA VAL A 154 6.32 1.17 8.10
C VAL A 154 5.34 1.14 6.91
N THR A 155 4.05 1.44 7.12
CA THR A 155 3.07 1.51 6.02
C THR A 155 3.43 2.61 5.02
N ILE A 156 3.90 3.77 5.49
CA ILE A 156 4.36 4.86 4.61
C ILE A 156 5.57 4.40 3.79
N VAL A 157 6.62 3.89 4.43
CA VAL A 157 7.86 3.43 3.76
C VAL A 157 7.54 2.38 2.70
N TRP A 158 6.70 1.41 3.03
CA TRP A 158 6.24 0.39 2.08
C TRP A 158 5.51 0.99 0.88
N ARG A 159 4.59 1.94 1.11
CA ARG A 159 3.85 2.60 0.03
C ARG A 159 4.73 3.43 -0.89
N PHE A 160 5.77 4.07 -0.36
CA PHE A 160 6.77 4.76 -1.18
C PHE A 160 7.52 3.80 -2.10
N GLY A 161 7.95 2.64 -1.57
CA GLY A 161 8.59 1.59 -2.38
C GLY A 161 7.65 0.98 -3.42
N TYR A 162 6.38 0.78 -3.08
CA TYR A 162 5.39 0.26 -4.02
C TYR A 162 5.11 1.20 -5.20
N ALA A 163 5.08 2.51 -4.95
CA ALA A 163 4.83 3.51 -5.98
C ALA A 163 6.00 3.66 -6.99
N GLU A 164 7.16 3.07 -6.70
CA GLU A 164 8.33 3.05 -7.60
C GLU A 164 8.44 1.76 -8.43
N LEU A 165 7.59 0.76 -8.17
CA LEU A 165 7.49 -0.53 -8.87
C LEU A 165 6.43 -0.54 -9.97
#